data_AF-A0A497NBG5-F1
#
_entry.id   AF-A0A497NBG5-F1
#
_cell.length_a   1.000
_cell.length_b   1.000
_cell.length_c   1.000
_cell.angle_alpha   90.00
_cell.angle_beta   90.00
_cell.angle_gamma   90.00
#
_symmetry.space_group_name_H-M   'P 1'
#
loop_
_entity.id
_entity.type
_entity.pdbx_description
1 polymer ?
#
loop_
_entity_poly.entity_id
_entity_poly.type
_entity_poly.pdbx_seq_one_letter_code
_entity_poly.pdbx_strand_id
1 'polypeptide(L)' 'MPRKKYRMIGLPEDLYLQCEEIVRSGRHGYSSVSELVKDGVRRRLEELKKFFEEKTAK' A
#
# COMPACT_ATOMS: atom_id res chain seq x y z
N MET A 1 -20.12 -16.00 -2.00
CA MET A 1 -19.03 -15.01 -2.16
C MET A 1 -17.73 -15.60 -1.65
N PRO A 2 -16.68 -15.76 -2.49
CA PRO A 2 -15.38 -16.23 -2.01
C PRO A 2 -14.80 -15.23 -1.01
N ARG A 3 -14.44 -15.71 0.19
CA ARG A 3 -13.78 -14.87 1.21
C ARG A 3 -12.44 -14.40 0.66
N LYS A 4 -12.18 -13.08 0.73
CA LYS A 4 -10.86 -12.53 0.40
C LYS A 4 -9.84 -13.19 1.33
N LYS A 5 -8.86 -13.90 0.76
CA LYS A 5 -7.73 -14.46 1.51
C LYS A 5 -6.77 -13.32 1.83
N TYR A 6 -6.69 -12.95 3.10
CA TYR A 6 -5.70 -11.99 3.57
C TYR A 6 -4.43 -12.73 3.98
N ARG A 7 -3.26 -12.13 3.73
CA ARG A 7 -1.98 -12.58 4.28
C ARG A 7 -1.47 -11.52 5.25
N MET A 8 -0.90 -11.96 6.36
CA MET A 8 -0.14 -11.08 7.25
C MET A 8 1.25 -10.85 6.65
N ILE A 9 1.67 -9.59 6.62
CA ILE A 9 3.00 -9.16 6.23
C ILE A 9 3.55 -8.39 7.42
N GLY A 10 4.78 -8.71 7.82
CA GLY A 10 5.47 -7.92 8.85
C GLY A 10 5.82 -6.55 8.28
N LEU A 11 5.31 -5.50 8.90
CA LEU A 11 5.72 -4.13 8.63
C LEU A 11 6.67 -3.70 9.77
N PRO A 12 7.87 -3.19 9.46
CA PRO A 12 8.73 -2.56 10.46
C PRO A 12 7.99 -1.50 11.26
N GLU A 13 8.29 -1.40 12.56
CA GLU A 13 7.61 -0.50 13.49
C GLU A 13 7.73 0.97 13.04
N ASP A 14 8.90 1.41 12.60
CA ASP A 14 9.12 2.78 12.11
C ASP A 14 8.20 3.16 10.95
N LEU A 15 7.93 2.22 10.05
CA LEU A 15 7.02 2.45 8.92
C LEU A 15 5.57 2.46 9.38
N TYR A 16 5.22 1.61 10.35
CA TYR A 16 3.89 1.61 10.94
C TYR A 16 3.59 2.95 11.63
N LEU A 17 4.53 3.46 12.43
CA LEU A 17 4.40 4.75 13.12
C LEU A 17 4.20 5.91 12.16
N GLN A 18 4.95 5.94 11.05
CA GLN A 18 4.74 6.92 9.99
C GLN A 18 3.33 6.82 9.38
N CYS A 19 2.85 5.60 9.11
CA CYS A 19 1.50 5.40 8.61
C CYS A 19 0.44 5.85 9.63
N GLU A 20 0.66 5.55 10.91
CA GLU A 20 -0.24 5.96 11.99
C GLU A 20 -0.29 7.49 12.10
N GLU A 21 0.85 8.17 12.06
CA GLU A 21 0.91 9.64 12.09
C GLU A 21 0.15 10.26 10.92
N ILE A 22 0.29 9.70 9.72
CA ILE A 22 -0.43 10.18 8.53
C ILE A 22 -1.94 10.00 8.71
N VAL A 23 -2.39 8.84 9.20
CA VAL A 23 -3.82 8.57 9.46
C VAL A 23 -4.35 9.49 10.55
N ARG A 24 -3.61 9.66 11.65
CA ARG A 24 -3.96 10.56 12.76
C ARG A 24 -4.00 12.03 12.35
N SER A 25 -3.17 12.43 11.41
CA SER A 25 -3.16 13.80 10.89
C SER A 25 -4.46 14.16 10.16
N GLY A 26 -5.23 13.17 9.69
CA GLY A 26 -6.48 13.37 8.96
C GLY A 26 -6.33 14.07 7.60
N ARG A 27 -5.11 14.45 7.20
CA ARG A 27 -4.84 15.28 6.02
C ARG A 27 -5.02 14.55 4.69
N HIS A 28 -5.01 13.22 4.70
CA HIS A 28 -5.00 12.40 3.49
C HIS A 28 -6.28 11.58 3.28
N GLY A 29 -7.30 11.73 4.13
CA GLY A 29 -8.59 11.05 3.99
C GLY A 29 -8.57 9.54 4.25
N TYR A 30 -7.46 8.98 4.73
CA TYR A 30 -7.37 7.57 5.10
C TYR A 30 -8.03 7.33 6.46
N SER A 31 -8.92 6.34 6.52
CA SER A 31 -9.62 5.99 7.76
C SER A 31 -8.83 5.04 8.67
N SER A 32 -7.79 4.39 8.13
CA SER A 32 -6.99 3.38 8.85
C SER A 32 -5.65 3.14 8.17
N VAL A 33 -4.66 2.70 8.95
CA VAL A 33 -3.33 2.30 8.43
C VAL A 33 -3.46 1.22 7.34
N SER A 34 -4.38 0.27 7.52
CA SER A 34 -4.62 -0.79 6.53
C SER A 34 -5.11 -0.24 5.18
N GLU A 35 -5.87 0.85 5.18
CA GLU A 35 -6.35 1.48 3.95
C GLU A 35 -5.21 2.18 3.22
N LEU A 36 -4.42 2.96 3.96
CA LEU A 36 -3.23 3.62 3.45
C LEU A 36 -2.22 2.62 2.86
N VAL A 37 -1.94 1.52 3.57
CA VAL A 37 -0.99 0.50 3.09
C VAL A 37 -1.52 -0.18 1.83
N LYS A 38 -2.81 -0.52 1.76
CA LYS A 38 -3.40 -1.14 0.55
C LYS A 38 -3.30 -0.22 -0.66
N ASP A 39 -3.59 1.07 -0.47
CA ASP A 39 -3.53 2.08 -1.52
C ASP A 39 -2.09 2.25 -2.04
N GLY A 40 -1.13 2.44 -1.12
CA GLY A 40 0.29 2.56 -1.45
C GLY A 40 0.84 1.34 -2.17
N VAL A 41 0.52 0.12 -1.70
CA VAL A 41 0.93 -1.12 -2.35
C VAL A 41 0.32 -1.24 -3.75
N ARG A 42 -0.97 -0.91 -3.93
CA ARG A 42 -1.62 -0.97 -5.25
C ARG A 42 -0.92 -0.03 -6.23
N ARG A 43 -0.77 1.24 -5.87
CA ARG A 43 -0.14 2.26 -6.71
C ARG A 43 1.29 1.85 -7.10
N ARG A 44 2.07 1.36 -6.12
CA ARG A 44 3.45 0.94 -6.37
C ARG A 44 3.53 -0.26 -7.32
N LEU A 45 2.63 -1.23 -7.19
CA LEU A 45 2.57 -2.38 -8.09
C LEU A 45 2.16 -1.97 -9.52
N GLU A 46 1.27 -0.99 -9.68
CA GLU A 46 0.91 -0.47 -11.01
C GLU A 46 2.07 0.27 -11.68
N GLU A 47 2.81 1.10 -10.92
CA GLU A 47 4.04 1.73 -11.41
C GLU A 47 5.08 0.70 -11.84
N LEU A 48 5.30 -0.33 -11.02
CA LEU A 48 6.24 -1.41 -11.34
C LEU A 48 5.79 -2.22 -12.55
N LYS A 49 4.50 -2.51 -12.69
CA LYS A 49 3.96 -3.19 -13.89
C LYS A 49 4.28 -2.38 -15.14
N LYS A 50 3.97 -1.09 -15.16
CA LYS A 50 4.30 -0.21 -16.28
C LYS A 50 5.81 -0.23 -16.58
N PHE A 51 6.64 -0.08 -15.54
CA PHE A 51 8.09 -0.12 -15.69
C PHE A 51 8.60 -1.44 -16.29
N PHE A 52 8.04 -2.58 -15.89
CA PHE A 52 8.41 -3.88 -16.44
C PHE A 52 7.86 -4.09 -17.86
N GLU A 53 6.64 -3.65 -18.15
CA GLU A 53 6.06 -3.70 -19.50
C GLU A 53 6.89 -2.86 -20.50
N GLU A 54 7.31 -1.66 -20.09
CA GLU A 54 8.18 -0.79 -20.90
C GLU A 54 9.58 -1.39 -21.12
N LYS A 55 10.10 -2.15 -20.16
CA LYS A 55 11.39 -2.85 -20.29
C LYS A 55 11.34 -4.13 -21.11
N THR A 56 10.18 -4.78 -21.20
CA THR A 56 10.03 -6.04 -21.95
C THR A 56 9.69 -5.78 -23.42
N ALA A 57 9.17 -4.59 -23.73
CA ALA A 57 8.87 -4.14 -25.09
C ALA A 57 10.09 -3.55 -25.84
N LYS A 58 11.28 -3.53 -25.22
CA LYS A 58 12.50 -2.94 -25.76
C LYS A 58 13.63 -3.98 -25.79
#